data_AF-A0A850FA92-F1
#
_entry.id   AF-A0A850FA92-F1
#
_cell.length_a   1.000
_cell.length_b   1.000
_cell.length_c   1.000
_cell.angle_alpha   90.00
_cell.angle_beta   90.00
_cell.angle_gamma   90.00
#
_symmetry.space_group_name_H-M   'P 1'
#
loop_
_entity.id
_entity.type
_entity.pdbx_description
1 polymer ?
#
loop_
_entity_poly.entity_id
_entity_poly.type
_entity_poly.pdbx_seq_one_letter_code
_entity_poly.pdbx_strand_id
1 'polypeptide(L)'
;MTEIEKAVYTFNDLSASMGYEVSPPWSGKIKPYNFGRDIAPEQPDFWCQYEALLRISNGLFADGHTFYGISVDGEPGLIEYNDALNTPDLETKAMQGRIVVGENNTDILYYDTLTGRWESCDHIGTDNVWKSCDSLTQLVQTQVDMLTEV
;
A
#
# COMPACT_ATOMS: atom_id res chain seq x y z
N MET A 1 -20.03 -7.55 -5.46
CA MET A 1 -18.69 -6.99 -5.65
C MET A 1 -18.61 -5.69 -4.89
N THR A 2 -17.73 -5.59 -3.90
CA THR A 2 -17.45 -4.38 -3.11
C THR A 2 -16.69 -3.35 -3.94
N GLU A 3 -16.60 -2.10 -3.47
CA GLU A 3 -15.86 -1.06 -4.20
C GLU A 3 -14.34 -1.32 -4.21
N ILE A 4 -13.78 -1.86 -3.12
CA ILE A 4 -12.38 -2.29 -3.10
C ILE A 4 -12.12 -3.44 -4.09
N GLU A 5 -13.05 -4.40 -4.20
CA GLU A 5 -12.94 -5.47 -5.20
C GLU A 5 -12.84 -4.92 -6.62
N LYS A 6 -13.72 -3.98 -6.98
CA LYS A 6 -13.70 -3.32 -8.29
C LYS A 6 -12.37 -2.63 -8.56
N ALA A 7 -11.89 -1.83 -7.63
CA ALA A 7 -10.65 -1.07 -7.79
C ALA A 7 -9.44 -2.00 -7.97
N VAL A 8 -9.35 -3.06 -7.17
CA VAL A 8 -8.26 -4.04 -7.26
C VAL A 8 -8.32 -4.85 -8.56
N TYR A 9 -9.50 -5.32 -8.97
CA TYR A 9 -9.64 -6.00 -10.27
C TYR A 9 -9.29 -5.09 -11.44
N THR A 10 -9.70 -3.81 -11.39
CA THR A 10 -9.37 -2.84 -12.44
C THR A 10 -7.86 -2.61 -12.53
N PHE A 11 -7.17 -2.49 -11.38
CA PHE A 11 -5.72 -2.40 -11.35
C PHE A 11 -5.07 -3.65 -11.96
N ASN A 12 -5.53 -4.84 -11.59
CA ASN A 12 -5.00 -6.10 -12.11
C ASN A 12 -5.25 -6.30 -13.61
N ASP A 13 -6.42 -5.92 -14.10
CA ASP A 13 -6.74 -5.97 -15.53
C ASP A 13 -5.80 -5.04 -16.31
N LEU A 14 -5.53 -3.84 -15.78
CA LEU A 14 -4.57 -2.91 -16.36
C LEU A 14 -3.15 -3.47 -16.35
N SER A 15 -2.70 -3.97 -15.21
CA SER A 15 -1.41 -4.65 -15.02
C SER A 15 -1.21 -5.78 -16.05
N ALA A 16 -2.20 -6.68 -16.18
CA ALA A 16 -2.18 -7.77 -17.14
C ALA A 16 -2.17 -7.27 -18.59
N SER A 17 -2.92 -6.20 -18.91
CA SER A 17 -2.93 -5.61 -20.25
C SER A 17 -1.57 -5.01 -20.67
N MET A 18 -0.77 -4.59 -19.69
CA MET A 18 0.60 -4.11 -19.86
C MET A 18 1.63 -5.27 -19.91
N GLY A 19 1.20 -6.51 -19.67
CA GLY A 19 2.04 -7.71 -19.72
C GLY A 19 2.72 -8.07 -18.38
N TYR A 20 2.30 -7.46 -17.27
CA TYR A 20 2.79 -7.83 -15.95
C TYR A 20 2.03 -9.05 -15.40
N GLU A 21 2.70 -9.81 -14.52
CA GLU A 21 2.10 -10.92 -13.81
C GLU A 21 1.24 -10.41 -12.64
N VAL A 22 0.00 -10.88 -12.56
CA VAL A 22 -0.89 -10.55 -11.44
C VAL A 22 -0.64 -11.52 -10.29
N SER A 23 -0.26 -10.97 -9.13
CA SER A 23 -0.05 -11.75 -7.92
C SER A 23 -1.31 -12.52 -7.51
N PRO A 24 -1.21 -13.82 -7.22
CA PRO A 24 -2.36 -14.57 -6.71
C PRO A 24 -2.79 -14.05 -5.33
N PRO A 25 -4.05 -14.26 -4.91
CA PRO A 25 -4.51 -13.88 -3.58
C PRO A 25 -3.69 -14.49 -2.45
N TRP A 26 -3.52 -13.75 -1.36
CA TRP A 26 -2.97 -14.30 -0.12
C TRP A 26 -4.00 -15.23 0.55
N SER A 27 -3.64 -16.51 0.69
CA SER A 27 -4.47 -17.52 1.35
C SER A 27 -4.10 -17.77 2.82
N GLY A 28 -2.98 -17.20 3.27
CA GLY A 28 -2.51 -17.34 4.64
C GLY A 28 -3.32 -16.52 5.65
N LYS A 29 -2.99 -16.72 6.93
CA LYS A 29 -3.56 -15.92 8.03
C LYS A 29 -2.90 -14.55 8.05
N ILE A 30 -3.73 -13.51 8.09
CA ILE A 30 -3.29 -12.16 8.41
C ILE A 30 -3.38 -12.04 9.93
N LYS A 31 -2.32 -11.55 10.55
CA LYS A 31 -2.25 -11.35 11.99
C LYS A 31 -1.96 -9.87 12.24
N PRO A 32 -2.51 -9.29 13.32
CA PRO A 32 -2.10 -7.97 13.78
C PRO A 32 -0.58 -7.92 13.90
N TYR A 33 0.00 -6.79 13.50
CA TYR A 33 1.44 -6.57 13.46
C TYR A 33 1.77 -5.23 14.11
N ASN A 34 2.81 -5.23 14.94
CA ASN A 34 3.33 -4.00 15.53
C ASN A 34 4.32 -3.36 14.57
N PHE A 35 3.87 -2.36 13.82
CA PHE A 35 4.69 -1.63 12.86
C PHE A 35 5.76 -0.72 13.50
N GLY A 36 5.72 -0.49 14.82
CA GLY A 36 6.62 0.42 15.51
C GLY A 36 6.23 1.89 15.29
N ARG A 37 7.19 2.82 15.45
CA ARG A 37 7.03 4.26 15.13
C ARG A 37 5.78 4.93 15.72
N ASP A 38 5.48 4.64 16.98
CA ASP A 38 4.29 5.11 17.72
C ASP A 38 2.92 4.66 17.14
N ILE A 39 2.92 3.59 16.36
CA ILE A 39 1.70 2.97 15.82
C ILE A 39 1.16 1.96 16.83
N ALA A 40 -0.14 2.03 17.14
CA ALA A 40 -0.77 1.05 18.03
C ALA A 40 -0.71 -0.36 17.38
N PRO A 41 -0.48 -1.46 18.12
CA PRO A 41 -0.22 -2.77 17.51
C PRO A 41 -1.37 -3.42 16.72
N GLU A 42 -2.62 -3.06 16.98
CA GLU A 42 -3.77 -3.81 16.44
C GLU A 42 -4.27 -3.28 15.09
N GLN A 43 -4.21 -1.98 14.84
CA GLN A 43 -4.63 -1.28 13.60
C GLN A 43 -5.83 -1.94 12.87
N PRO A 44 -7.00 -2.10 13.52
CA PRO A 44 -8.11 -2.85 12.95
C PRO A 44 -8.66 -2.22 11.66
N ASP A 45 -8.72 -0.88 11.58
CA ASP A 45 -9.25 -0.17 10.41
C ASP A 45 -8.34 -0.32 9.18
N PHE A 46 -7.02 -0.29 9.40
CA PHE A 46 -6.03 -0.59 8.37
C PHE A 46 -6.21 -2.03 7.86
N TRP A 47 -6.16 -3.00 8.76
CA TRP A 47 -6.21 -4.42 8.38
C TRP A 47 -7.55 -4.79 7.74
N CYS A 48 -8.66 -4.21 8.18
CA CYS A 48 -9.98 -4.44 7.57
C CYS A 48 -9.99 -4.11 6.07
N GLN A 49 -9.37 -3.00 5.67
CA GLN A 49 -9.30 -2.60 4.27
C GLN A 49 -8.19 -3.33 3.51
N TYR A 50 -7.00 -3.45 4.13
CA TYR A 50 -5.84 -4.05 3.47
C TYR A 50 -6.00 -5.56 3.27
N GLU A 51 -6.64 -6.27 4.21
CA GLU A 51 -7.01 -7.67 4.03
C GLU A 51 -7.92 -7.84 2.82
N ALA A 52 -8.89 -6.94 2.58
CA ALA A 52 -9.76 -7.04 1.43
C ALA A 52 -8.99 -6.99 0.10
N LEU A 53 -7.94 -6.18 0.01
CA LEU A 53 -7.00 -6.17 -1.12
C LEU A 53 -6.27 -7.52 -1.22
N LEU A 54 -5.67 -7.97 -0.11
CA LEU A 54 -4.86 -9.20 -0.07
C LEU A 54 -5.67 -10.47 -0.41
N ARG A 55 -6.98 -10.48 -0.16
CA ARG A 55 -7.88 -11.58 -0.54
C ARG A 55 -8.20 -11.63 -2.04
N ILE A 56 -7.79 -10.62 -2.80
CA ILE A 56 -7.94 -10.57 -4.26
C ILE A 56 -6.58 -10.71 -4.94
N SER A 57 -5.54 -10.06 -4.39
CA SER A 57 -4.19 -10.11 -4.94
C SER A 57 -3.16 -9.83 -3.84
N ASN A 58 -2.10 -10.63 -3.77
CA ASN A 58 -1.05 -10.45 -2.78
C ASN A 58 -0.10 -9.32 -3.17
N GLY A 59 -0.57 -8.07 -3.02
CA GLY A 59 0.09 -6.89 -3.55
C GLY A 59 -0.35 -6.59 -4.98
N LEU A 60 0.01 -5.42 -5.48
CA LEU A 60 -0.31 -4.94 -6.82
C LEU A 60 0.94 -4.35 -7.45
N PHE A 61 1.10 -4.54 -8.76
CA PHE A 61 2.21 -3.95 -9.50
C PHE A 61 1.82 -3.63 -10.94
N ALA A 62 2.08 -2.41 -11.40
CA ALA A 62 2.01 -2.01 -12.81
C ALA A 62 2.85 -0.75 -13.03
N ASP A 63 3.77 -0.78 -13.98
CA ASP A 63 4.55 0.39 -14.44
C ASP A 63 5.15 1.27 -13.31
N GLY A 64 5.71 0.62 -12.29
CA GLY A 64 6.31 1.29 -11.13
C GLY A 64 5.33 1.62 -10.00
N HIS A 65 4.02 1.55 -10.22
CA HIS A 65 3.01 1.66 -9.15
C HIS A 65 2.89 0.32 -8.40
N THR A 66 3.15 0.36 -7.09
CA THR A 66 3.26 -0.82 -6.26
C THR A 66 2.40 -0.69 -5.00
N PHE A 67 1.67 -1.76 -4.67
CA PHE A 67 1.15 -2.00 -3.31
C PHE A 67 1.79 -3.28 -2.77
N TYR A 68 2.37 -3.21 -1.58
CA TYR A 68 3.12 -4.32 -1.01
C TYR A 68 2.21 -5.47 -0.55
N GLY A 69 2.50 -6.67 -1.02
CA GLY A 69 1.87 -7.90 -0.54
C GLY A 69 2.44 -8.38 0.78
N ILE A 70 2.01 -9.55 1.24
CA ILE A 70 2.72 -10.31 2.27
C ILE A 70 3.89 -11.04 1.61
N SER A 71 5.04 -11.11 2.29
CA SER A 71 6.23 -11.80 1.77
C SER A 71 5.94 -13.25 1.38
N VAL A 72 6.40 -13.63 0.19
CA VAL A 72 6.39 -15.00 -0.33
C VAL A 72 7.76 -15.27 -0.94
N ASP A 73 8.27 -16.49 -0.78
CA ASP A 73 9.53 -16.96 -1.40
C ASP A 73 10.78 -16.10 -1.12
N GLY A 74 10.79 -15.37 0.00
CA GLY A 74 11.94 -14.59 0.44
C GLY A 74 12.00 -13.15 -0.09
N GLU A 75 11.04 -12.74 -0.92
CA GLU A 75 10.89 -11.35 -1.34
C GLU A 75 10.26 -10.51 -0.22
N PRO A 76 10.79 -9.32 0.12
CA PRO A 76 10.25 -8.48 1.18
C PRO A 76 8.83 -8.01 0.83
N GLY A 77 7.92 -8.10 1.81
CA GLY A 77 6.55 -7.61 1.69
C GLY A 77 6.30 -6.42 2.62
N LEU A 78 5.02 -6.14 2.84
CA LEU A 78 4.51 -5.06 3.68
C LEU A 78 5.22 -5.00 5.04
N ILE A 79 5.38 -6.13 5.71
CA ILE A 79 5.96 -6.20 7.05
C ILE A 79 7.45 -5.87 6.99
N GLU A 80 8.19 -6.52 6.10
CA GLU A 80 9.64 -6.37 5.98
C GLU A 80 10.03 -4.95 5.56
N TYR A 81 9.27 -4.33 4.64
CA TYR A 81 9.47 -2.93 4.27
C TYR A 81 9.24 -1.98 5.44
N ASN A 82 8.16 -2.19 6.21
CA ASN A 82 7.91 -1.37 7.38
C ASN A 82 8.92 -1.62 8.50
N ASP A 83 9.48 -2.82 8.64
CA ASP A 83 10.52 -3.11 9.61
C ASP A 83 11.83 -2.40 9.26
N ALA A 84 12.19 -2.32 7.98
CA ALA A 84 13.37 -1.59 7.54
C ALA A 84 13.33 -0.12 7.99
N LEU A 85 12.14 0.50 7.99
CA LEU A 85 11.92 1.88 8.44
C LEU A 85 12.09 2.09 9.96
N ASN A 86 12.19 1.02 10.76
CA ASN A 86 12.53 1.08 12.17
C ASN A 86 14.05 1.12 12.42
N THR A 87 14.87 1.01 11.36
CA THR A 87 16.32 1.07 11.48
C THR A 87 16.76 2.51 11.77
N PRO A 88 17.63 2.78 12.77
CA PRO A 88 17.97 4.14 13.21
C PRO A 88 18.45 5.10 12.12
N ASP A 89 19.07 4.59 11.05
CA ASP A 89 19.57 5.40 9.93
C ASP A 89 18.55 5.58 8.79
N LEU A 90 17.43 4.86 8.83
CA LEU A 90 16.31 4.93 7.87
C LEU A 90 15.05 5.53 8.52
N GLU A 91 15.04 5.65 9.84
CA GLU A 91 13.96 6.27 10.60
C GLU A 91 13.91 7.77 10.29
N THR A 92 12.88 8.19 9.56
CA THR A 92 12.60 9.60 9.35
C THR A 92 11.39 10.00 10.18
N LYS A 93 11.40 11.21 10.76
CA LYS A 93 10.23 11.77 11.46
C LYS A 93 8.99 11.81 10.55
N ALA A 94 9.20 11.90 9.24
CA ALA A 94 8.14 11.87 8.24
C ALA A 94 7.42 10.51 8.17
N MET A 95 7.98 9.42 8.72
CA MET A 95 7.35 8.09 8.73
C MET A 95 6.77 7.70 10.10
N GLN A 96 6.87 8.60 11.08
CA GLN A 96 6.28 8.40 12.40
C GLN A 96 4.74 8.32 12.29
N GLY A 97 4.13 7.30 12.91
CA GLY A 97 2.69 7.09 12.85
C GLY A 97 2.14 6.65 11.49
N ARG A 98 3.00 6.24 10.55
CA ARG A 98 2.60 5.86 9.18
C ARG A 98 2.97 4.41 8.84
N ILE A 99 2.01 3.70 8.25
CA ILE A 99 2.20 2.36 7.71
C ILE A 99 2.41 2.51 6.20
N VAL A 100 3.63 2.28 5.71
CA VAL A 100 3.92 2.39 4.28
C VAL A 100 3.37 1.14 3.59
N VAL A 101 2.59 1.33 2.54
CA VAL A 101 1.88 0.25 1.84
C VAL A 101 2.34 0.07 0.41
N GLY A 102 3.23 0.92 -0.07
CA GLY A 102 3.66 0.89 -1.45
C GLY A 102 4.29 2.21 -1.87
N GLU A 103 4.51 2.34 -3.15
CA GLU A 103 5.11 3.50 -3.77
C GLU A 103 4.77 3.54 -5.26
N ASN A 104 5.00 4.68 -5.87
CA ASN A 104 5.10 4.78 -7.32
C ASN A 104 6.40 5.55 -7.68
N ASN A 105 6.54 5.93 -8.95
CA ASN A 105 7.75 6.60 -9.44
C ASN A 105 8.09 7.93 -8.74
N THR A 106 7.13 8.56 -8.05
CA THR A 106 7.31 9.85 -7.36
C THR A 106 6.88 9.84 -5.90
N ASP A 107 5.91 9.00 -5.55
CA ASP A 107 5.19 9.08 -4.30
C ASP A 107 5.39 7.83 -3.43
N ILE A 108 5.45 8.04 -2.12
CA ILE A 108 5.24 6.97 -1.14
C ILE A 108 3.75 6.88 -0.82
N LEU A 109 3.23 5.66 -0.78
CA LEU A 109 1.85 5.36 -0.40
C LEU A 109 1.82 4.89 1.05
N TYR A 110 0.99 5.50 1.90
CA TYR A 110 0.88 5.07 3.29
C TYR A 110 -0.52 5.25 3.89
N TYR A 111 -0.76 4.56 5.00
CA TYR A 111 -1.89 4.80 5.90
C TYR A 111 -1.40 5.62 7.10
N ASP A 112 -1.97 6.81 7.29
CA ASP A 112 -1.68 7.67 8.43
C ASP A 112 -2.56 7.25 9.60
N THR A 113 -1.93 6.71 10.65
CA THR A 113 -2.64 6.13 11.79
C THR A 113 -3.20 7.17 12.76
N LEU A 114 -2.79 8.44 12.63
CA LEU A 114 -3.30 9.54 13.45
C LEU A 114 -4.60 10.10 12.88
N THR A 115 -4.69 10.16 11.55
CA THR A 115 -5.85 10.72 10.84
C THR A 115 -6.79 9.67 10.26
N GLY A 116 -6.34 8.42 10.14
CA GLY A 116 -7.09 7.34 9.47
C GLY A 116 -7.17 7.49 7.95
N ARG A 117 -6.28 8.31 7.37
CA ARG A 117 -6.26 8.63 5.93
C ARG A 117 -5.30 7.74 5.16
N TRP A 118 -5.65 7.47 3.92
CA TRP A 118 -4.79 6.80 2.94
C TRP A 118 -4.18 7.86 2.03
N GLU A 119 -2.85 7.95 1.97
CA GLU A 119 -2.17 9.08 1.35
C GLU A 119 -1.18 8.62 0.27
N SER A 120 -1.05 9.41 -0.80
CA SER A 120 0.17 9.44 -1.62
C SER A 120 0.88 10.77 -1.40
N CYS A 121 2.16 10.65 -1.06
CA CYS A 121 3.02 11.76 -0.68
C CYS A 121 4.22 11.79 -1.62
N ASP A 122 4.40 12.90 -2.32
CA ASP A 122 5.59 13.13 -3.15
C ASP A 122 6.83 13.04 -2.28
N HIS A 123 7.73 12.12 -2.60
CA HIS A 123 8.96 11.88 -1.86
C HIS A 123 10.21 12.39 -2.60
N ILE A 124 10.05 12.93 -3.82
CA ILE A 124 11.17 13.40 -4.65
C ILE A 124 11.30 14.92 -4.58
N GLY A 125 10.18 15.64 -4.65
CA GLY A 125 10.17 17.08 -4.83
C GLY A 125 9.90 17.87 -3.56
N THR A 126 8.78 17.57 -2.91
CA THR A 126 8.16 18.51 -1.97
C THR A 126 7.83 17.96 -0.58
N ASP A 127 7.89 16.63 -0.38
CA ASP A 127 7.43 15.96 0.85
C ASP A 127 5.99 16.30 1.24
N ASN A 128 5.17 16.72 0.25
CA ASN A 128 3.78 17.06 0.46
C ASN A 128 2.86 15.91 0.09
N VAL A 129 1.78 15.78 0.86
CA VAL A 129 0.66 14.91 0.50
C VAL A 129 -0.01 15.46 -0.76
N TRP A 130 0.12 14.73 -1.87
CA TRP A 130 -0.52 15.07 -3.12
C TRP A 130 -1.99 14.63 -3.11
N LYS A 131 -2.25 13.43 -2.56
CA LYS A 131 -3.59 12.89 -2.40
C LYS A 131 -3.81 12.38 -0.99
N SER A 132 -4.91 12.78 -0.37
CA SER A 132 -5.40 12.22 0.91
C SER A 132 -6.81 11.66 0.70
N CYS A 133 -6.98 10.37 0.98
CA CYS A 133 -8.17 9.57 0.68
C CYS A 133 -8.85 9.07 1.96
N ASP A 134 -10.17 8.93 1.94
CA ASP A 134 -10.96 8.36 3.06
C ASP A 134 -10.89 6.83 3.11
N SER A 135 -10.46 6.18 2.03
CA SER A 135 -10.41 4.72 1.94
C SER A 135 -9.28 4.20 1.04
N LEU A 136 -8.87 2.96 1.27
CA LEU A 136 -7.93 2.24 0.41
C LEU A 136 -8.46 2.14 -1.02
N THR A 137 -9.77 1.97 -1.20
CA THR A 137 -10.41 1.97 -2.52
C THR A 137 -10.09 3.24 -3.31
N GLN A 138 -10.22 4.41 -2.69
CA GLN A 138 -9.93 5.68 -3.34
C GLN A 138 -8.43 5.84 -3.66
N LEU A 139 -7.55 5.34 -2.78
CA LEU A 139 -6.11 5.35 -3.04
C LEU A 139 -5.75 4.45 -4.23
N VAL A 140 -6.27 3.21 -4.27
CA VAL A 140 -6.06 2.29 -5.41
C VAL A 140 -6.60 2.90 -6.70
N GLN A 141 -7.82 3.48 -6.67
CA GLN A 141 -8.38 4.14 -7.84
C GLN A 141 -7.52 5.33 -8.30
N THR A 142 -6.96 6.10 -7.37
CA THR A 142 -6.03 7.19 -7.71
C THR A 142 -4.82 6.66 -8.49
N GLN A 143 -4.26 5.51 -8.09
CA GLN A 143 -3.15 4.90 -8.83
C GLN A 143 -3.58 4.36 -10.20
N VAL A 144 -4.78 3.80 -10.32
CA VAL A 144 -5.36 3.40 -11.61
C VAL A 144 -5.50 4.62 -12.53
N ASP A 145 -6.06 5.72 -12.04
CA ASP A 145 -6.26 6.93 -12.83
C ASP A 145 -4.90 7.44 -13.36
N MET A 146 -3.88 7.50 -12.51
CA MET A 146 -2.51 7.88 -12.90
C MET A 146 -1.91 6.98 -13.99
N LEU A 147 -2.16 5.66 -13.92
CA LEU A 147 -1.68 4.70 -14.92
C LEU A 147 -2.42 4.80 -16.26
N THR A 148 -3.61 5.39 -16.29
CA THR A 148 -4.43 5.52 -17.51
C THR A 148 -4.37 6.89 -18.17
N GLU A 149 -3.89 7.92 -17.46
CA GLU A 149 -3.71 9.28 -17.98
C GLU A 149 -2.42 9.46 -18.82
N VAL A 150 -1.79 8.37 -19.29
CA VAL A 150 -0.56 8.36 -20.09
C VAL A 150 -0.83 8.52 -21.59
#